data_AF-A0A1G1JWL0-F1
#
_entry.id   AF-A0A1G1JWL0-F1
#
_cell.length_a   1.000
_cell.length_b   1.000
_cell.length_c   1.000
_cell.angle_alpha   90.00
_cell.angle_beta   90.00
_cell.angle_gamma   90.00
#
_symmetry.space_group_name_H-M   'P 1'
#
loop_
_entity.id
_entity.type
_entity.pdbx_description
1 polymer ?
#
loop_
_entity_poly.entity_id
_entity_poly.type
_entity_poly.pdbx_seq_one_letter_code
_entity_poly.pdbx_strand_id
1 'polypeptide(L)'
;MLDVKTYAEFKQALAQSNCAKCALSDSRRHIVVDRGNPNAKVLMIGEAPGENEDLQGQAFVGRAGQLLDQLMNDIGFDTNRDSLIINVVKCRPPENRAPKQEEVNACRPFLQKQLALTKPKIILLLGAVALKHMIVDKKEFSMREEAGNFFDHPEFPGVKLMVLYHPAFILRDPRKKPVMIEHLKRFKAYLDQIERT
;
A
#
# COMPACT_ATOMS: atom_id res chain seq x y z
N MET A 1 0.17 -3.52 22.50
CA MET A 1 0.67 -3.41 21.10
C MET A 1 1.75 -4.47 20.94
N LEU A 2 2.04 -4.99 19.74
CA LEU A 2 3.11 -5.98 19.58
C LEU A 2 4.44 -5.34 20.01
N ASP A 3 5.06 -5.86 21.07
CA ASP A 3 6.32 -5.35 21.60
C ASP A 3 7.48 -5.99 20.83
N VAL A 4 7.78 -5.39 19.68
CA VAL A 4 8.74 -5.89 18.70
C VAL A 4 9.68 -4.78 18.28
N LYS A 5 10.95 -5.11 18.05
CA LYS A 5 12.02 -4.16 17.71
C LYS A 5 12.39 -4.18 16.23
N THR A 6 12.19 -5.32 15.56
CA THR A 6 12.50 -5.47 14.13
C THR A 6 11.24 -5.66 13.28
N TYR A 7 11.36 -5.41 11.98
CA TYR A 7 10.27 -5.69 11.05
C TYR A 7 9.97 -7.19 10.93
N ALA A 8 11.01 -8.04 10.98
CA ALA A 8 10.85 -9.48 10.93
C ALA A 8 10.02 -10.01 12.11
N GLU A 9 10.36 -9.58 13.34
CA GLU A 9 9.59 -9.88 14.54
C GLU A 9 8.14 -9.38 14.43
N PHE A 10 7.96 -8.15 13.95
CA PHE A 10 6.63 -7.58 13.72
C PHE A 10 5.79 -8.43 12.77
N LYS A 11 6.36 -8.81 11.62
CA LYS A 11 5.68 -9.60 10.60
C LYS A 11 5.22 -10.94 11.16
N GLN A 12 6.14 -11.66 11.82
CA GLN A 12 5.84 -12.95 12.42
C GLN A 12 4.78 -12.83 13.52
N ALA A 13 4.97 -11.88 14.45
CA ALA A 13 4.05 -11.70 15.57
C ALA A 13 2.64 -11.30 15.11
N LEU A 14 2.52 -10.43 14.11
CA LEU A 14 1.21 -10.03 13.59
C LEU A 14 0.51 -11.17 12.86
N ALA A 15 1.22 -11.88 11.98
CA ALA A 15 0.67 -13.02 11.25
C ALA A 15 0.13 -14.12 12.17
N GLN A 16 0.73 -14.30 13.35
CA GLN A 16 0.37 -15.32 14.34
C GLN A 16 -0.53 -14.79 15.49
N SER A 17 -0.88 -13.50 15.50
CA SER A 17 -1.52 -12.84 16.64
C SER A 17 -2.98 -13.23 16.90
N ASN A 18 -3.64 -13.95 15.99
CA ASN A 18 -5.09 -14.18 16.00
C ASN A 18 -5.92 -12.89 16.26
N CYS A 19 -5.42 -11.73 15.82
CA CYS A 19 -5.98 -10.41 16.13
C CYS A 19 -7.52 -10.36 15.92
N ALA A 20 -8.30 -10.08 16.96
CA ALA A 20 -9.77 -9.99 16.90
C ALA A 20 -10.29 -8.58 17.19
N LYS A 21 -9.52 -7.54 16.84
CA LYS A 21 -9.83 -6.14 17.19
C LYS A 21 -10.99 -5.52 16.38
N CYS A 22 -11.47 -6.17 15.33
CA CYS A 22 -12.60 -5.72 14.52
C CYS A 22 -13.24 -6.90 13.79
N ALA A 23 -14.45 -6.72 13.27
CA ALA A 23 -15.25 -7.76 12.60
C ALA A 23 -14.59 -8.39 11.36
N LEU A 24 -13.52 -7.79 10.81
CA LEU A 24 -12.76 -8.42 9.73
C LEU A 24 -12.07 -9.73 10.15
N SER A 25 -11.95 -10.01 11.46
CA SER A 25 -11.47 -11.30 11.94
C SER A 25 -12.37 -12.47 11.63
N ASP A 26 -13.66 -12.21 11.44
CA ASP A 26 -14.69 -13.25 11.47
C ASP A 26 -14.75 -14.03 10.16
N SER A 27 -14.20 -13.46 9.09
CA SER A 27 -14.27 -14.01 7.72
C SER A 27 -12.92 -14.17 7.02
N ARG A 28 -11.84 -13.63 7.57
CA ARG A 28 -10.50 -13.77 6.97
C ARG A 28 -10.00 -15.21 7.08
N ARG A 29 -9.17 -15.61 6.12
CA ARG A 29 -8.33 -16.83 6.21
C ARG A 29 -6.95 -16.49 6.75
N HIS A 30 -6.36 -15.39 6.31
CA HIS A 30 -5.04 -14.96 6.75
C HIS A 30 -5.00 -13.47 7.10
N ILE A 31 -4.11 -13.13 8.04
CA ILE A 31 -3.70 -11.74 8.21
C ILE A 31 -2.63 -11.44 7.17
N VAL A 32 -2.95 -10.57 6.22
CA VAL A 32 -2.06 -10.17 5.14
C VAL A 32 -1.22 -9.00 5.61
N VAL A 33 0.02 -9.28 6.02
CA VAL A 33 0.91 -8.27 6.59
C VAL A 33 1.54 -7.38 5.51
N ASP A 34 2.13 -8.01 4.49
CA ASP A 34 2.92 -7.36 3.46
C ASP A 34 3.26 -8.30 2.28
N ARG A 35 3.96 -7.76 1.28
CA ARG A 35 4.77 -8.48 0.28
C ARG A 35 5.98 -7.61 -0.10
N GLY A 36 7.15 -8.22 -0.32
CA GLY A 36 8.36 -7.53 -0.82
C GLY A 36 9.43 -7.29 0.25
N ASN A 37 10.25 -6.24 0.04
CA ASN A 37 11.46 -5.96 0.80
C ASN A 37 11.22 -4.89 1.89
N PRO A 38 11.25 -5.24 3.19
CA PRO A 38 11.00 -4.28 4.27
C PRO A 38 12.10 -3.23 4.47
N ASN A 39 13.27 -3.41 3.83
CA ASN A 39 14.38 -2.44 3.86
C ASN A 39 14.38 -1.51 2.63
N ALA A 40 13.38 -1.63 1.74
CA ALA A 40 13.27 -0.79 0.56
C ALA A 40 12.96 0.67 0.92
N LYS A 41 13.45 1.61 0.10
CA LYS A 41 13.13 3.05 0.23
C LYS A 41 11.69 3.37 -0.19
N VAL A 42 11.03 2.48 -0.92
CA VAL A 42 9.68 2.66 -1.47
C VAL A 42 8.69 1.77 -0.72
N LEU A 43 7.64 2.39 -0.19
CA LEU A 43 6.50 1.71 0.41
C LEU A 43 5.26 1.95 -0.47
N MET A 44 4.59 0.88 -0.89
CA MET A 44 3.30 0.98 -1.57
C MET A 44 2.17 0.60 -0.62
N ILE A 45 1.10 1.39 -0.61
CA ILE A 45 -0.02 1.20 0.30
C ILE A 45 -1.32 1.13 -0.50
N GLY A 46 -1.95 -0.04 -0.48
CA GLY A 46 -3.32 -0.24 -0.95
C GLY A 46 -4.35 -0.11 0.17
N GLU A 47 -5.59 -0.44 -0.18
CA GLU A 47 -6.74 -0.31 0.72
C GLU A 47 -6.89 -1.53 1.65
N ALA A 48 -7.12 -2.70 1.07
CA ALA A 48 -7.41 -3.94 1.79
C ALA A 48 -6.99 -5.16 0.96
N PRO A 49 -6.77 -6.33 1.60
CA PRO A 49 -6.60 -7.59 0.90
C PRO A 49 -7.85 -7.98 0.10
N GLY A 50 -7.65 -8.53 -1.10
CA GLY A 50 -8.68 -9.23 -1.85
C GLY A 50 -8.72 -10.72 -1.52
N GLU A 51 -9.46 -11.47 -2.33
CA GLU A 51 -9.64 -12.92 -2.16
C GLU A 51 -8.33 -13.71 -2.25
N ASN A 52 -7.51 -13.46 -3.27
CA ASN A 52 -6.25 -14.18 -3.46
C ASN A 52 -5.24 -13.83 -2.37
N GLU A 53 -5.22 -12.56 -1.95
CA GLU A 53 -4.38 -12.09 -0.86
C GLU A 53 -4.75 -12.78 0.45
N ASP A 54 -6.05 -12.86 0.78
CA ASP A 54 -6.54 -13.55 1.97
C ASP A 54 -6.27 -15.06 1.93
N LEU A 55 -6.36 -15.69 0.75
CA LEU A 55 -6.04 -17.10 0.56
C LEU A 55 -4.55 -17.40 0.78
N GLN A 56 -3.67 -16.51 0.33
CA GLN A 56 -2.22 -16.75 0.30
C GLN A 56 -1.45 -16.07 1.45
N GLY A 57 -2.09 -15.16 2.18
CA GLY A 57 -1.44 -14.38 3.24
C GLY A 57 -0.46 -13.32 2.73
N GLN A 58 -0.50 -12.95 1.44
CA GLN A 58 0.44 -12.04 0.80
C GLN A 58 -0.28 -10.87 0.12
N ALA A 59 0.29 -9.66 0.20
CA ALA A 59 -0.32 -8.47 -0.39
C ALA A 59 -0.16 -8.43 -1.92
N PHE A 60 -1.21 -7.99 -2.64
CA PHE A 60 -1.18 -7.77 -4.10
C PHE A 60 -0.68 -9.00 -4.89
N VAL A 61 -1.31 -10.16 -4.70
CA VAL A 61 -1.00 -11.40 -5.46
C VAL A 61 -2.08 -11.78 -6.47
N GLY A 62 -3.27 -11.16 -6.39
CA GLY A 62 -4.32 -11.31 -7.38
C GLY A 62 -4.06 -10.52 -8.67
N ARG A 63 -5.05 -10.49 -9.58
CA ARG A 63 -4.94 -9.82 -10.89
C ARG A 63 -4.49 -8.36 -10.82
N ALA A 64 -4.95 -7.63 -9.80
CA ALA A 64 -4.54 -6.24 -9.59
C ALA A 64 -3.04 -6.13 -9.24
N GLY A 65 -2.53 -7.04 -8.42
CA GLY A 65 -1.11 -7.13 -8.08
C GLY A 65 -0.24 -7.54 -9.27
N GLN A 66 -0.69 -8.52 -10.06
CA GLN A 66 0.00 -8.93 -11.28
C GLN A 66 0.12 -7.78 -12.29
N LEU A 67 -0.95 -6.98 -12.45
CA LEU A 67 -0.88 -5.78 -13.30
C LEU A 67 0.07 -4.73 -12.74
N LEU A 68 0.09 -4.53 -11.41
CA LEU A 68 1.05 -3.62 -10.78
C LEU A 68 2.48 -4.08 -11.08
N ASP A 69 2.78 -5.36 -10.86
CA ASP A 69 4.10 -5.94 -11.10
C ASP A 69 4.52 -5.77 -12.55
N GLN A 70 3.62 -6.05 -13.50
CA GLN A 70 3.88 -5.82 -14.93
C GLN A 70 4.22 -4.35 -15.22
N LEU A 71 3.36 -3.42 -14.78
CA LEU A 71 3.54 -1.99 -15.05
C LEU A 71 4.81 -1.40 -14.42
N MET A 72 5.19 -1.88 -13.24
CA MET A 72 6.43 -1.47 -12.57
C MET A 72 7.65 -2.09 -13.25
N ASN A 73 7.57 -3.36 -13.68
CA ASN A 73 8.64 -4.00 -14.44
C ASN A 73 8.89 -3.29 -15.78
N ASP A 74 7.85 -2.76 -16.44
CA ASP A 74 7.98 -1.99 -17.69
C ASP A 74 8.86 -0.72 -17.52
N ILE A 75 9.01 -0.21 -16.30
CA ILE A 75 9.92 0.91 -15.96
C ILE A 75 11.20 0.46 -15.24
N GLY A 76 11.50 -0.85 -15.25
CA GLY A 76 12.68 -1.44 -14.63
C GLY A 76 12.65 -1.45 -13.10
N PHE A 77 11.46 -1.46 -12.48
CA PHE A 77 11.28 -1.49 -11.03
C PHE A 77 10.64 -2.81 -10.59
N ASP A 78 11.35 -3.61 -9.80
CA ASP A 78 10.85 -4.88 -9.27
C ASP A 78 10.13 -4.65 -7.94
N THR A 79 8.84 -4.93 -7.89
CA THR A 79 8.01 -4.69 -6.70
C THR A 79 8.41 -5.54 -5.49
N ASN A 80 9.00 -6.72 -5.67
CA ASN A 80 9.41 -7.58 -4.57
C ASN A 80 10.79 -7.20 -4.02
N ARG A 81 11.71 -6.77 -4.90
CA ARG A 81 13.07 -6.37 -4.51
C ARG A 81 13.15 -4.92 -4.04
N ASP A 82 12.48 -4.02 -4.77
CA ASP A 82 12.69 -2.57 -4.67
C ASP A 82 11.60 -1.87 -3.85
N SER A 83 10.58 -2.59 -3.38
CA SER A 83 9.54 -2.04 -2.52
C SER A 83 9.03 -3.01 -1.46
N LEU A 84 8.36 -2.45 -0.45
CA LEU A 84 7.44 -3.17 0.39
C LEU A 84 6.01 -2.76 0.02
N ILE A 85 5.10 -3.73 -0.09
CA ILE A 85 3.69 -3.50 -0.40
C ILE A 85 2.84 -3.92 0.80
N ILE A 86 2.01 -3.00 1.28
CA ILE A 86 1.08 -3.23 2.40
C ILE A 86 -0.31 -2.70 2.05
N ASN A 87 -1.29 -2.98 2.91
CA ASN A 87 -2.63 -2.38 2.85
C ASN A 87 -2.92 -1.59 4.12
N VAL A 88 -3.88 -0.67 4.08
CA VAL A 88 -4.35 0.06 5.27
C VAL A 88 -4.89 -0.93 6.32
N VAL A 89 -5.82 -1.80 5.92
CA VAL A 89 -6.28 -2.92 6.76
C VAL A 89 -5.57 -4.22 6.38
N LYS A 90 -5.40 -5.15 7.33
CA LYS A 90 -4.66 -6.42 7.11
C LYS A 90 -5.54 -7.64 6.86
N CYS A 91 -6.86 -7.46 6.80
CA CYS A 91 -7.83 -8.54 6.66
C CYS A 91 -8.79 -8.17 5.53
N ARG A 92 -9.22 -9.15 4.74
CA ARG A 92 -10.16 -8.95 3.63
C ARG A 92 -11.56 -8.58 4.17
N PRO A 93 -12.15 -7.46 3.72
CA PRO A 93 -13.56 -7.19 3.96
C PRO A 93 -14.49 -8.15 3.20
N PRO A 94 -15.64 -8.54 3.79
CA PRO A 94 -16.62 -9.38 3.10
C PRO A 94 -16.96 -8.84 1.71
N GLU A 95 -17.03 -9.74 0.72
CA GLU A 95 -17.33 -9.39 -0.68
C GLU A 95 -16.39 -8.34 -1.31
N ASN A 96 -15.20 -8.12 -0.74
CA ASN A 96 -14.24 -7.09 -1.16
C ASN A 96 -14.82 -5.66 -1.13
N ARG A 97 -15.76 -5.37 -0.23
CA ARG A 97 -16.19 -3.99 0.03
C ARG A 97 -15.03 -3.14 0.55
N ALA A 98 -15.20 -1.81 0.52
CA ALA A 98 -14.29 -0.93 1.22
C ALA A 98 -14.32 -1.16 2.74
N PRO A 99 -13.18 -1.04 3.45
CA PRO A 99 -13.17 -1.15 4.90
C PRO A 99 -13.91 0.02 5.53
N LYS A 100 -14.66 -0.27 6.60
CA LYS A 100 -15.34 0.75 7.40
C LYS A 100 -14.30 1.54 8.19
N GLN A 101 -14.65 2.77 8.57
CA GLN A 101 -13.74 3.63 9.34
C GLN A 101 -13.33 3.00 10.68
N GLU A 102 -14.23 2.27 11.35
CA GLU A 102 -13.93 1.53 12.59
C GLU A 102 -12.88 0.43 12.38
N GLU A 103 -12.93 -0.27 11.24
CA GLU A 103 -11.97 -1.33 10.87
C GLU A 103 -10.59 -0.74 10.58
N VAL A 104 -10.57 0.40 9.86
CA VAL A 104 -9.35 1.17 9.63
C VAL A 104 -8.74 1.65 10.95
N ASN A 105 -9.56 2.20 11.85
CA ASN A 105 -9.08 2.69 13.14
C ASN A 105 -8.53 1.55 14.01
N ALA A 106 -9.19 0.39 14.03
CA ALA A 106 -8.73 -0.79 14.76
C ALA A 106 -7.38 -1.32 14.23
N CYS A 107 -7.15 -1.20 12.91
CA CYS A 107 -5.95 -1.68 12.25
C CYS A 107 -4.80 -0.65 12.21
N ARG A 108 -5.10 0.63 12.42
CA ARG A 108 -4.15 1.77 12.37
C ARG A 108 -2.88 1.57 13.20
N PRO A 109 -2.90 0.99 14.42
CA PRO A 109 -1.66 0.76 15.18
C PRO A 109 -0.65 -0.14 14.45
N PHE A 110 -1.12 -1.14 13.68
CA PHE A 110 -0.23 -2.02 12.92
C PHE A 110 0.42 -1.27 11.74
N LEU A 111 -0.37 -0.44 11.04
CA LEU A 111 0.12 0.40 9.96
C LEU A 111 1.18 1.41 10.44
N GLN A 112 0.92 2.08 11.57
CA GLN A 112 1.88 3.00 12.19
C GLN A 112 3.18 2.29 12.59
N LYS A 113 3.08 1.07 13.15
CA LYS A 113 4.26 0.27 13.50
C LYS A 113 5.07 -0.12 12.25
N GLN A 114 4.41 -0.50 11.15
CA GLN A 114 5.09 -0.76 9.88
C GLN A 114 5.84 0.48 9.38
N LEU A 115 5.18 1.64 9.32
CA LEU A 115 5.80 2.90 8.90
C LEU A 115 7.03 3.26 9.75
N ALA A 116 6.93 3.09 11.07
CA ALA A 116 8.01 3.37 12.00
C ALA A 116 9.22 2.41 11.83
N LEU A 117 8.95 1.15 11.46
CA LEU A 117 9.98 0.13 11.28
C LEU A 117 10.64 0.18 9.89
N THR A 118 9.90 0.56 8.84
CA THR A 118 10.40 0.56 7.46
C THR A 118 11.06 1.87 7.04
N LYS A 119 10.67 3.00 7.67
CA LYS A 119 11.25 4.34 7.44
C LYS A 119 11.43 4.67 5.94
N PRO A 120 10.35 4.59 5.14
CA PRO A 120 10.44 4.78 3.69
C PRO A 120 10.85 6.23 3.35
N LYS A 121 11.41 6.41 2.16
CA LYS A 121 11.65 7.74 1.55
C LYS A 121 10.53 8.15 0.61
N ILE A 122 9.85 7.17 0.01
CA ILE A 122 8.71 7.38 -0.88
C ILE A 122 7.54 6.50 -0.43
N ILE A 123 6.34 7.06 -0.38
CA ILE A 123 5.09 6.33 -0.20
C ILE A 123 4.24 6.48 -1.46
N LEU A 124 3.95 5.36 -2.12
CA LEU A 124 3.02 5.27 -3.24
C LEU A 124 1.64 4.83 -2.74
N LEU A 125 0.66 5.71 -2.83
CA LEU A 125 -0.72 5.44 -2.42
C LEU A 125 -1.50 4.91 -3.63
N LEU A 126 -1.95 3.67 -3.55
CA LEU A 126 -2.65 3.00 -4.65
C LEU A 126 -4.15 3.32 -4.56
N GLY A 127 -4.57 4.39 -5.23
CA GLY A 127 -5.94 4.87 -5.30
C GLY A 127 -6.34 5.87 -4.22
N ALA A 128 -7.46 6.57 -4.46
CA ALA A 128 -7.99 7.60 -3.56
C ALA A 128 -8.40 7.06 -2.18
N VAL A 129 -8.78 5.79 -2.09
CA VAL A 129 -9.20 5.19 -0.80
C VAL A 129 -7.99 4.99 0.12
N ALA A 130 -6.85 4.55 -0.43
CA ALA A 130 -5.60 4.49 0.31
C ALA A 130 -5.20 5.88 0.82
N LEU A 131 -5.30 6.91 -0.04
CA LEU A 131 -5.08 8.31 0.36
C LEU A 131 -5.99 8.72 1.52
N LYS A 132 -7.30 8.55 1.39
CA LYS A 132 -8.30 8.97 2.38
C LYS A 132 -8.01 8.39 3.77
N HIS A 133 -7.53 7.15 3.84
CA HIS A 133 -7.26 6.50 5.12
C HIS A 133 -5.86 6.81 5.68
N MET A 134 -4.90 7.09 4.80
CA MET A 134 -3.56 7.51 5.17
C MET A 134 -3.50 8.98 5.61
N ILE A 135 -4.31 9.84 5.00
CA ILE A 135 -4.30 11.30 5.19
C ILE A 135 -5.75 11.77 5.36
N VAL A 136 -6.19 11.91 6.61
CA VAL A 136 -7.62 12.13 6.96
C VAL A 136 -8.09 13.55 6.63
N ASP A 137 -7.17 14.52 6.65
CA ASP A 137 -7.41 15.94 6.43
C ASP A 137 -7.33 16.37 4.96
N LYS A 138 -6.80 15.53 4.07
CA LYS A 138 -6.78 15.78 2.62
C LYS A 138 -8.13 15.43 1.97
N LYS A 139 -9.14 16.25 2.27
CA LYS A 139 -10.53 16.09 1.82
C LYS A 139 -10.74 16.43 0.34
N GLU A 140 -9.91 17.31 -0.21
CA GLU A 140 -9.96 17.72 -1.61
C GLU A 140 -8.78 17.08 -2.34
N PHE A 141 -9.04 15.92 -2.97
CA PHE A 141 -8.07 15.27 -3.86
C PHE A 141 -8.71 14.88 -5.19
N SER A 142 -8.21 15.44 -6.27
CA SER A 142 -8.62 15.14 -7.63
C SER A 142 -7.74 14.05 -8.23
N MET A 143 -8.26 12.83 -8.34
CA MET A 143 -7.58 11.73 -9.05
C MET A 143 -7.25 12.05 -10.51
N ARG A 144 -7.91 13.05 -11.11
CA ARG A 144 -7.66 13.48 -12.48
C ARG A 144 -6.50 14.47 -12.57
N GLU A 145 -6.35 15.35 -11.60
CA GLU A 145 -5.42 16.50 -11.68
C GLU A 145 -4.17 16.29 -10.83
N GLU A 146 -4.29 15.60 -9.69
CA GLU A 146 -3.21 15.47 -8.71
C GLU A 146 -2.52 14.10 -8.72
N ALA A 147 -3.19 13.05 -9.20
CA ALA A 147 -2.56 11.74 -9.33
C ALA A 147 -1.33 11.85 -10.24
N GLY A 148 -0.25 11.15 -9.89
CA GLY A 148 1.00 11.23 -10.64
C GLY A 148 1.97 12.34 -10.20
N ASN A 149 1.58 13.20 -9.27
CA ASN A 149 2.43 14.27 -8.75
C ASN A 149 2.87 13.95 -7.32
N PHE A 150 4.13 14.30 -7.00
CA PHE A 150 4.65 14.19 -5.65
C PHE A 150 4.18 15.36 -4.79
N PHE A 151 3.92 15.08 -3.51
CA PHE A 151 3.59 16.09 -2.52
C PHE A 151 4.20 15.70 -1.15
N ASP A 152 4.33 16.70 -0.29
CA ASP A 152 4.73 16.55 1.10
C ASP A 152 3.51 16.55 2.02
N HIS A 153 3.64 15.94 3.19
CA HIS A 153 2.60 16.00 4.22
C HIS A 153 3.21 16.14 5.62
N PRO A 154 2.66 16.99 6.51
CA PRO A 154 3.20 17.18 7.86
C PRO A 154 3.27 15.89 8.71
N GLU A 155 2.36 14.94 8.49
CA GLU A 155 2.39 13.64 9.17
C GLU A 155 3.55 12.72 8.71
N PHE A 156 4.16 13.03 7.57
CA PHE A 156 5.21 12.23 6.94
C PHE A 156 6.43 13.10 6.60
N PRO A 157 7.08 13.73 7.60
CA PRO A 157 8.16 14.67 7.36
C PRO A 157 9.35 13.99 6.67
N GLY A 158 9.81 14.59 5.57
CA GLY A 158 10.93 14.08 4.78
C GLY A 158 10.62 12.84 3.92
N VAL A 159 9.35 12.45 3.82
CA VAL A 159 8.88 11.36 2.96
C VAL A 159 8.06 11.96 1.82
N LYS A 160 8.37 11.60 0.57
CA LYS A 160 7.55 12.02 -0.57
C LYS A 160 6.37 11.09 -0.77
N LEU A 161 5.20 11.66 -0.95
CA LEU A 161 3.98 10.91 -1.23
C LEU A 161 3.55 11.13 -2.68
N MET A 162 3.01 10.09 -3.29
CA MET A 162 2.42 10.17 -4.63
C MET A 162 1.24 9.21 -4.72
N VAL A 163 0.13 9.69 -5.29
CA VAL A 163 -1.04 8.86 -5.52
C VAL A 163 -1.01 8.33 -6.94
N LEU A 164 -1.24 7.03 -7.07
CA LEU A 164 -1.40 6.32 -8.34
C LEU A 164 -2.84 5.85 -8.49
N TYR A 165 -3.25 5.54 -9.72
CA TYR A 165 -4.48 4.79 -9.91
C TYR A 165 -4.33 3.39 -9.30
N HIS A 166 -5.34 2.93 -8.57
CA HIS A 166 -5.34 1.55 -8.08
C HIS A 166 -5.35 0.59 -9.29
N PRO A 167 -4.53 -0.48 -9.34
CA PRO A 167 -4.47 -1.38 -10.49
C PRO A 167 -5.83 -2.03 -10.83
N ALA A 168 -6.65 -2.34 -9.82
CA ALA A 168 -8.03 -2.82 -10.05
C ALA A 168 -8.92 -1.81 -10.80
N PHE A 169 -8.66 -0.51 -10.68
CA PHE A 169 -9.35 0.50 -11.49
C PHE A 169 -8.88 0.47 -12.95
N ILE A 170 -7.57 0.28 -13.19
CA ILE A 170 -7.03 0.13 -14.55
C ILE A 170 -7.58 -1.13 -15.24
N LEU A 171 -7.77 -2.23 -14.49
CA LEU A 171 -8.42 -3.44 -15.01
C LEU A 171 -9.87 -3.19 -15.46
N ARG A 172 -10.59 -2.29 -14.77
CA ARG A 172 -11.97 -1.92 -15.12
C ARG A 172 -12.04 -0.87 -16.23
N ASP A 173 -11.10 0.07 -16.26
CA ASP A 173 -10.97 1.08 -17.31
C ASP A 173 -9.56 1.10 -17.91
N PRO A 174 -9.26 0.19 -18.86
CA PRO A 174 -7.94 0.08 -19.49
C PRO A 174 -7.47 1.35 -20.22
N ARG A 175 -8.40 2.25 -20.60
CA ARG A 175 -8.07 3.53 -21.26
C ARG A 175 -7.22 4.44 -20.37
N LYS A 176 -7.18 4.18 -19.05
CA LYS A 176 -6.36 4.92 -18.08
C LYS A 176 -4.93 4.38 -17.96
N LYS A 177 -4.61 3.24 -18.59
CA LYS A 177 -3.27 2.63 -18.56
C LYS A 177 -2.17 3.58 -19.07
N PRO A 178 -2.34 4.32 -20.19
CA PRO A 178 -1.30 5.26 -20.65
C PRO A 178 -0.99 6.35 -19.61
N VAL A 179 -2.01 6.89 -18.96
CA VAL A 179 -1.84 7.91 -17.90
C VAL A 179 -1.11 7.32 -16.69
N MET A 180 -1.45 6.09 -16.30
CA MET A 180 -0.73 5.37 -15.25
C MET A 180 0.76 5.19 -15.59
N ILE A 181 1.09 4.83 -16.83
CA ILE A 181 2.49 4.69 -17.28
C ILE A 181 3.25 6.01 -17.17
N GLU A 182 2.64 7.13 -17.56
CA GLU A 182 3.28 8.45 -17.39
C GLU A 182 3.53 8.80 -15.91
N HIS A 183 2.61 8.43 -15.01
CA HIS A 183 2.83 8.58 -13.58
C HIS A 183 4.02 7.72 -13.11
N LEU A 184 4.10 6.46 -13.55
CA LEU A 184 5.20 5.56 -13.19
C LEU A 184 6.56 6.06 -13.71
N LYS A 185 6.62 6.60 -14.92
CA LYS A 185 7.85 7.24 -15.43
C LYS A 185 8.30 8.42 -14.56
N ARG A 186 7.37 9.26 -14.10
CA ARG A 186 7.69 10.36 -13.15
C ARG A 186 8.20 9.83 -11.82
N PHE A 187 7.55 8.79 -11.29
CA PHE A 187 8.03 8.11 -10.09
C PHE A 187 9.46 7.59 -10.27
N LYS A 188 9.74 6.90 -11.37
CA LYS A 188 11.07 6.35 -11.67
C LYS A 188 12.13 7.43 -11.79
N ALA A 189 11.83 8.52 -12.51
CA ALA A 189 12.74 9.65 -12.66
C ALA A 189 13.08 10.30 -11.30
N TYR A 190 12.09 10.44 -10.42
CA TYR A 190 12.32 10.95 -9.06
C TYR A 190 13.14 9.99 -8.20
N LEU A 191 12.85 8.69 -8.26
CA LEU A 191 13.62 7.66 -7.56
C LEU A 191 15.10 7.71 -7.98
N ASP A 192 15.37 7.77 -9.28
CA ASP A 192 16.73 7.84 -9.83
C ASP A 192 17.47 9.10 -9.39
N GLN A 193 16.76 10.22 -9.20
CA GLN A 193 17.33 11.45 -8.68
C GLN A 193 17.80 11.27 -7.23
N ILE A 194 16.96 10.72 -6.35
CA ILE A 194 17.28 10.57 -4.93
C ILE A 194 18.28 9.45 -4.63
N GLU A 195 18.50 8.52 -5.56
CA GLU A 195 19.52 7.47 -5.41
C GLU A 195 20.93 7.94 -5.82
N ARG A 196 21.02 9.03 -6.59
CA ARG A 196 22.28 9.67 -6.96
C ARG A 196 22.78 10.69 -5.92
N THR A 197 21.98 10.94 -4.88
CA THR A 197 22.26 11.92 -3.81
C THR A 197 22.62 11.20 -2.53
#